data_AF-A0A2X3JMQ0-F1
#
_entry.id   AF-A0A2X3JMQ0-F1
#
_cell.length_a   1.000
_cell.length_b   1.000
_cell.length_c   1.000
_cell.angle_alpha   90.00
_cell.angle_beta   90.00
_cell.angle_gamma   90.00
#
_symmetry.space_group_name_H-M   'P 1'
#
loop_
_entity.id
_entity.type
_entity.pdbx_description
1 polymer ?
#
loop_
_entity_poly.entity_id
_entity_poly.type
_entity_poly.pdbx_seq_one_letter_code
_entity_poly.pdbx_strand_id
1 'polypeptide(L)'
;MATQASEVRAAPIFPEYTVSWIEKEIDDLADRPGAGFAVSEENKRVLHEVCPWWRGQTVQDRCYGMFTDEQKGLLATGIIKAEGNMTSGDAHLAVNFPLLLEKGLDGLREKVAERRSRHQSDGAGRFTWRQIPESD
;
A
#
# COMPACT_ATOMS: atom_id res chain seq x y z
N MET A 1 1.08 -19.74 -14.60
CA MET A 1 1.14 -18.30 -14.92
C MET A 1 0.68 -17.53 -13.69
N ALA A 2 1.35 -16.44 -13.33
CA ALA A 2 0.97 -15.60 -12.19
C ALA A 2 0.16 -14.40 -12.68
N THR A 3 -0.93 -14.08 -11.96
CA THR A 3 -1.73 -12.86 -12.17
C THR A 3 -1.64 -12.00 -10.91
N GLN A 4 -1.75 -10.69 -11.07
CA GLN A 4 -1.71 -9.74 -9.95
C GLN A 4 -3.08 -9.60 -9.25
N ALA A 5 -4.15 -9.79 -10.00
CA ALA A 5 -5.54 -9.65 -9.56
C ALA A 5 -6.36 -10.86 -10.04
N SER A 6 -7.64 -10.90 -9.65
CA SER A 6 -8.60 -11.94 -10.06
C SER A 6 -8.91 -11.91 -11.56
N GLU A 7 -8.75 -10.76 -12.22
CA GLU A 7 -9.06 -10.56 -13.63
C GLU A 7 -7.87 -9.98 -14.40
N VAL A 8 -7.87 -10.18 -15.72
CA VAL A 8 -6.80 -9.70 -16.61
C VAL A 8 -6.85 -8.17 -16.67
N ARG A 9 -5.71 -7.52 -16.40
CA ARG A 9 -5.55 -6.06 -16.36
C ARG A 9 -6.43 -5.36 -15.30
N ALA A 10 -6.93 -6.08 -14.31
CA ALA A 10 -7.60 -5.47 -13.18
C ALA A 10 -6.61 -4.78 -12.24
N ALA A 11 -7.03 -3.65 -11.68
CA ALA A 11 -6.30 -2.92 -10.64
C ALA A 11 -6.83 -3.34 -9.25
N PRO A 12 -6.01 -3.93 -8.38
CA PRO A 12 -6.37 -4.14 -6.98
C PRO A 12 -6.55 -2.81 -6.25
N ILE A 13 -7.39 -2.81 -5.20
CA ILE A 13 -7.59 -1.66 -4.31
C ILE A 13 -6.71 -1.83 -3.06
N PHE A 14 -6.06 -0.74 -2.65
CA PHE A 14 -5.16 -0.67 -1.49
C PHE A 14 -5.66 0.40 -0.51
N PRO A 15 -6.69 0.10 0.31
CA PRO A 15 -7.38 1.09 1.13
C PRO A 15 -6.53 1.64 2.28
N GLU A 16 -5.40 1.01 2.60
CA GLU A 16 -4.48 1.46 3.64
C GLU A 16 -3.81 2.81 3.32
N TYR A 17 -3.67 3.16 2.05
CA TYR A 17 -3.07 4.44 1.65
C TYR A 17 -4.10 5.56 1.66
N THR A 18 -5.28 5.32 1.08
CA THR A 18 -6.38 6.29 1.03
C THR A 18 -7.69 5.62 0.66
N VAL A 19 -8.80 6.16 1.17
CA VAL A 19 -10.16 5.85 0.71
C VAL A 19 -10.91 7.08 0.20
N SER A 20 -10.34 8.28 0.36
CA SER A 20 -11.04 9.55 0.06
C SER A 20 -11.43 9.69 -1.42
N TRP A 21 -10.56 9.31 -2.36
CA TRP A 21 -10.91 9.35 -3.79
C TRP A 21 -11.85 8.20 -4.16
N ILE A 22 -11.69 7.03 -3.54
CA ILE A 22 -12.54 5.85 -3.79
C ILE A 22 -13.98 6.20 -3.48
N GLU A 23 -14.25 6.70 -2.28
CA GLU A 23 -15.62 7.05 -1.86
C GLU A 23 -16.25 8.18 -2.70
N LYS A 24 -15.44 9.00 -3.37
CA LYS A 24 -15.91 10.11 -4.22
C LYS A 24 -16.17 9.70 -5.66
N GLU A 25 -15.40 8.75 -6.18
CA GLU A 25 -15.34 8.48 -7.62
C GLU A 25 -15.82 7.07 -8.00
N ILE A 26 -16.00 6.14 -7.05
CA ILE A 26 -16.21 4.72 -7.39
C ILE A 26 -17.45 4.46 -8.26
N ASP A 27 -18.50 5.25 -8.09
CA ASP A 27 -19.74 5.12 -8.84
C ASP A 27 -19.62 5.66 -10.28
N ASP A 28 -18.75 6.66 -10.49
CA ASP A 28 -18.53 7.37 -11.74
C ASP A 28 -17.22 6.98 -12.45
N LEU A 29 -16.47 6.02 -11.89
CA LEU A 29 -15.10 5.71 -12.30
C LEU A 29 -14.99 5.22 -13.75
N ALA A 30 -16.05 4.62 -14.29
CA ALA A 30 -16.08 4.10 -15.65
C ALA A 30 -15.97 5.20 -16.72
N ASP A 31 -16.54 6.37 -16.45
CA ASP A 31 -16.66 7.47 -17.43
C ASP A 31 -15.49 8.45 -17.35
N ARG A 32 -14.50 8.21 -16.48
CA ARG A 32 -13.35 9.09 -16.27
C ARG A 32 -12.51 9.22 -17.56
N PRO A 33 -12.39 10.42 -18.16
CA PRO A 33 -11.67 10.61 -19.41
C PRO A 33 -10.20 10.19 -19.30
N GLY A 34 -9.77 9.24 -20.13
CA GLY A 34 -8.38 8.76 -20.20
C GLY A 34 -7.92 7.88 -19.03
N ALA A 35 -8.78 7.60 -18.05
CA ALA A 35 -8.46 6.80 -16.87
C ALA A 35 -9.67 6.01 -16.32
N GLY A 36 -10.60 5.63 -17.19
CA GLY A 36 -11.80 4.89 -16.80
C GLY A 36 -11.52 3.44 -16.42
N PHE A 37 -12.13 2.97 -15.34
CA PHE A 37 -12.12 1.56 -14.93
C PHE A 37 -13.54 1.03 -14.78
N ALA A 38 -13.78 -0.19 -15.29
CA ALA A 38 -15.03 -0.88 -15.05
C ALA A 38 -15.07 -1.40 -13.60
N VAL A 39 -16.16 -1.10 -12.89
CA VAL A 39 -16.39 -1.56 -11.53
C VAL A 39 -17.77 -2.23 -11.50
N SER A 40 -17.81 -3.51 -11.15
CA SER A 40 -19.08 -4.23 -11.00
C SER A 40 -19.84 -3.69 -9.79
N GLU A 41 -21.17 -3.79 -9.81
CA GLU A 41 -22.03 -3.40 -8.68
C GLU A 41 -21.67 -4.17 -7.40
N GLU A 42 -21.23 -5.43 -7.55
CA GLU A 42 -20.72 -6.22 -6.43
C GLU A 42 -19.46 -5.59 -5.81
N ASN A 43 -18.49 -5.20 -6.63
CA ASN A 43 -17.26 -4.57 -6.14
C ASN A 43 -17.53 -3.19 -5.53
N LYS A 44 -18.47 -2.41 -6.10
CA LYS A 44 -18.92 -1.14 -5.49
C LYS A 44 -19.48 -1.40 -4.09
N ARG A 45 -20.38 -2.38 -3.94
CA ARG A 45 -20.94 -2.76 -2.62
C ARG A 45 -19.84 -3.12 -1.62
N VAL A 46 -18.91 -3.99 -2.01
CA VAL A 46 -17.78 -4.38 -1.14
C VAL A 46 -16.96 -3.15 -0.73
N LEU A 47 -16.67 -2.24 -1.66
CA LEU A 47 -15.90 -1.03 -1.35
C LEU A 47 -16.67 -0.07 -0.43
N HIS A 48 -17.98 0.07 -0.57
CA HIS A 48 -18.80 0.85 0.36
C HIS A 48 -18.84 0.25 1.77
N GLU A 49 -18.69 -1.07 1.91
CA GLU A 49 -18.60 -1.74 3.21
C GLU A 49 -17.19 -1.61 3.83
N VAL A 50 -16.13 -1.71 3.02
CA VAL A 50 -14.74 -1.72 3.49
C VAL A 50 -14.19 -0.33 3.78
N CYS A 51 -14.46 0.66 2.92
CA CYS A 51 -13.87 2.00 3.03
C CYS A 51 -14.16 2.71 4.38
N PRO A 52 -15.38 2.62 4.96
CA PRO A 52 -15.67 3.25 6.25
C PRO A 52 -14.73 2.85 7.39
N TRP A 53 -14.26 1.60 7.42
CA TRP A 53 -13.35 1.12 8.46
C TRP A 53 -11.97 1.80 8.40
N TRP A 54 -11.54 2.20 7.20
CA TRP A 54 -10.22 2.79 6.98
C TRP A 54 -10.17 4.29 7.27
N ARG A 55 -11.31 4.96 7.43
CA ARG A 55 -11.35 6.41 7.70
C ARG A 55 -10.57 6.75 8.99
N GLY A 56 -9.68 7.72 8.89
CA GLY A 56 -8.86 8.20 10.01
C GLY A 56 -7.61 7.35 10.30
N GLN A 57 -7.43 6.23 9.60
CA GLN A 57 -6.27 5.35 9.75
C GLN A 57 -5.47 5.15 8.45
N THR A 58 -5.91 5.75 7.35
CA THR A 58 -5.14 5.76 6.10
C THR A 58 -3.87 6.60 6.21
N VAL A 59 -2.89 6.35 5.33
CA VAL A 59 -1.69 7.20 5.21
C VAL A 59 -2.10 8.64 4.94
N GLN A 60 -2.98 8.87 3.97
CA GLN A 60 -3.45 10.22 3.64
C GLN A 60 -4.10 10.91 4.84
N ASP A 61 -5.01 10.25 5.58
CA ASP A 61 -5.67 10.86 6.74
C ASP A 61 -4.66 11.26 7.82
N ARG A 62 -3.66 10.40 8.07
CA ARG A 62 -2.60 10.70 9.05
C ARG A 62 -1.69 11.84 8.60
N CYS A 63 -1.37 11.93 7.30
CA CYS A 63 -0.64 13.08 6.74
C CYS A 63 -1.42 14.38 6.98
N TYR A 64 -2.72 14.42 6.66
CA TYR A 64 -3.56 15.60 6.90
C TYR A 64 -3.78 15.91 8.39
N GLY A 65 -3.71 14.89 9.26
CA GLY A 65 -3.70 15.06 10.71
C GLY A 65 -2.42 15.72 11.26
N MET A 66 -1.31 15.63 10.52
CA MET A 66 -0.01 16.21 10.89
C MET A 66 0.29 17.55 10.22
N PHE A 67 -0.32 17.84 9.07
CA PHE A 67 -0.07 19.10 8.35
C PHE A 67 -0.59 20.33 9.12
N THR A 68 0.20 21.41 9.07
CA THR A 68 -0.26 22.74 9.48
C THR A 68 -1.30 23.29 8.51
N ASP A 69 -2.06 24.28 8.93
CA ASP A 69 -3.06 24.92 8.06
C ASP A 69 -2.44 25.59 6.83
N GLU A 70 -1.23 26.16 6.97
CA GLU A 70 -0.45 26.68 5.85
C GLU A 70 -0.12 25.59 4.82
N GLN A 71 0.36 24.43 5.27
CA GLN A 71 0.69 23.30 4.41
C GLN A 71 -0.55 22.77 3.68
N LYS A 72 -1.68 22.66 4.37
CA LYS A 72 -2.97 22.30 3.76
C LYS A 72 -3.38 23.33 2.71
N GLY A 73 -3.21 24.62 2.99
CA GLY A 73 -3.46 25.70 2.04
C GLY A 73 -2.61 25.57 0.77
N LEU A 74 -1.30 25.32 0.92
CA LEU A 74 -0.38 25.11 -0.21
C LEU A 74 -0.80 23.92 -1.09
N LEU A 75 -1.13 22.77 -0.47
CA LEU A 75 -1.62 21.60 -1.21
C LEU A 75 -2.93 21.90 -1.94
N ALA A 76 -3.86 22.63 -1.31
CA ALA A 76 -5.14 23.00 -1.92
C ALA A 76 -4.98 23.90 -3.15
N THR A 77 -3.97 24.79 -3.18
CA THR A 77 -3.67 25.59 -4.38
C THR A 77 -3.11 24.76 -5.54
N GLY A 78 -2.53 23.58 -5.24
CA GLY A 78 -1.83 22.76 -6.21
C GLY A 78 -0.46 23.28 -6.64
N ILE A 79 0.06 24.38 -6.05
CA ILE A 79 1.41 24.89 -6.33
C ILE A 79 2.51 23.91 -5.88
N ILE A 80 2.25 23.20 -4.77
CA ILE A 80 3.04 22.07 -4.29
C ILE A 80 2.10 20.87 -4.27
N LYS A 81 2.54 19.74 -4.81
CA LYS A 81 1.77 18.49 -4.84
C LYS A 81 2.59 17.34 -4.28
N ALA A 82 2.01 16.62 -3.34
CA ALA A 82 2.55 15.39 -2.75
C ALA A 82 1.51 14.26 -2.75
N GLU A 83 0.51 14.35 -3.61
CA GLU A 83 -0.64 13.45 -3.62
C GLU A 83 -0.22 12.00 -3.83
N GLY A 84 0.68 11.72 -4.78
CA GLY A 84 1.17 10.35 -5.04
C GLY A 84 1.83 9.69 -3.82
N ASN A 85 2.52 10.45 -2.98
CA ASN A 85 3.14 9.94 -1.76
C ASN A 85 2.12 9.60 -0.66
N MET A 86 0.96 10.25 -0.67
CA MET A 86 -0.09 10.03 0.32
C MET A 86 -1.07 8.94 -0.12
N THR A 87 -1.17 8.67 -1.42
CA THR A 87 -2.19 7.77 -1.99
C THR A 87 -1.63 6.44 -2.49
N SER A 88 -0.32 6.19 -2.38
CA SER A 88 0.32 4.95 -2.83
C SER A 88 1.58 4.61 -2.01
N GLY A 89 2.05 3.37 -2.15
CA GLY A 89 3.34 2.95 -1.58
C GLY A 89 4.53 3.49 -2.38
N ASP A 90 5.69 3.62 -1.72
CA ASP A 90 6.85 4.30 -2.31
C ASP A 90 7.38 3.65 -3.57
N ALA A 91 7.67 2.34 -3.55
CA ALA A 91 8.13 1.47 -4.65
C ALA A 91 9.40 1.88 -5.45
N HIS A 92 9.78 3.15 -5.55
CA HIS A 92 10.84 3.72 -6.42
C HIS A 92 12.26 3.21 -6.08
N LEU A 93 12.50 1.91 -6.27
CA LEU A 93 13.72 1.19 -5.96
C LEU A 93 13.90 -0.02 -6.89
N ALA A 94 15.11 -0.55 -6.93
CA ALA A 94 15.40 -1.86 -7.51
C ALA A 94 15.78 -2.83 -6.40
N VAL A 95 15.08 -3.97 -6.31
CA VAL A 95 15.42 -5.03 -5.35
C VAL A 95 16.68 -5.78 -5.80
N ASN A 96 17.38 -6.40 -4.85
CA ASN A 96 18.60 -7.15 -5.15
C ASN A 96 18.29 -8.53 -5.75
N PHE A 97 17.90 -8.54 -7.03
CA PHE A 97 17.65 -9.78 -7.78
C PHE A 97 18.86 -10.72 -7.83
N PRO A 98 20.12 -10.27 -8.01
CA PRO A 98 21.28 -11.15 -7.95
C PRO A 98 21.35 -11.97 -6.65
N LEU A 99 21.09 -11.33 -5.50
CA LEU A 99 21.04 -12.03 -4.21
C LEU A 99 19.91 -13.07 -4.15
N LEU A 100 18.72 -12.72 -4.68
CA LEU A 100 17.58 -13.64 -4.73
C LEU A 100 17.89 -14.85 -5.61
N LEU A 101 18.49 -14.64 -6.78
CA LEU A 101 18.87 -15.72 -7.71
C LEU A 101 19.99 -16.60 -7.15
N GLU A 102 20.95 -16.01 -6.43
CA GLU A 102 22.05 -16.74 -5.79
C GLU A 102 21.58 -17.61 -4.62
N LYS A 103 20.71 -17.07 -3.76
CA LYS A 103 20.36 -17.71 -2.47
C LYS A 103 19.00 -18.42 -2.45
N GLY A 104 18.10 -18.08 -3.38
CA GLY A 104 16.70 -18.48 -3.28
C GLY A 104 16.01 -17.91 -2.04
N LEU A 105 14.74 -18.26 -1.84
CA LEU A 105 13.97 -17.83 -0.67
C LEU A 105 14.50 -18.48 0.63
N ASP A 106 14.90 -19.75 0.59
CA ASP A 106 15.41 -20.46 1.77
C ASP A 106 16.74 -19.88 2.25
N GLY A 107 17.69 -19.59 1.35
CA GLY A 107 18.94 -18.94 1.73
C GLY A 107 18.74 -17.52 2.27
N LEU A 108 17.68 -16.81 1.86
CA LEU A 108 17.28 -15.55 2.48
C LEU A 108 16.70 -15.76 3.90
N ARG A 109 15.90 -16.82 4.12
CA ARG A 109 15.40 -17.18 5.46
C ARG A 109 16.55 -17.52 6.41
N GLU A 110 17.53 -18.30 5.96
CA GLU A 110 18.74 -18.63 6.72
C GLU A 110 19.54 -17.38 7.09
N LYS A 111 19.76 -16.48 6.12
CA LYS A 111 20.43 -15.20 6.37
C LYS A 111 19.71 -14.37 7.45
N VAL A 112 18.38 -14.35 7.45
CA VAL A 112 17.59 -13.69 8.51
C VAL A 112 17.72 -14.42 9.85
N ALA A 113 17.70 -15.75 9.87
CA ALA A 113 17.87 -16.54 11.09
C ALA A 113 19.24 -16.32 11.76
N GLU A 114 20.32 -16.32 10.98
CA GLU A 114 21.68 -16.02 11.44
C GLU A 114 21.82 -14.57 11.92
N ARG A 115 21.06 -13.64 11.34
CA ARG A 115 21.00 -12.25 11.82
C ARG A 115 20.22 -12.12 13.14
N ARG A 116 19.20 -12.94 13.37
CA ARG A 116 18.40 -12.97 14.62
C ARG A 116 19.17 -13.58 15.78
N SER A 117 19.94 -14.65 15.56
CA SER A 117 20.70 -15.31 16.63
C SER A 117 21.75 -14.40 17.27
N ARG A 118 22.22 -13.38 16.53
CA ARG A 118 23.15 -12.36 16.99
C ARG A 118 22.49 -11.15 17.67
N HIS A 119 21.19 -11.15 17.91
CA HIS A 119 20.50 -10.05 18.58
C HIS A 119 20.02 -10.43 19.98
N GLN A 120 20.58 -9.76 20.98
CA GLN A 120 20.02 -9.67 22.33
C GLN A 120 18.85 -8.67 22.31
N SER A 121 17.87 -8.90 23.17
CA SER A 121 16.50 -8.40 23.03
C SER A 121 16.34 -6.92 23.36
N ASP A 122 16.41 -6.08 22.34
CA ASP A 122 15.95 -4.68 22.40
C ASP A 122 14.70 -4.62 21.53
N GLY A 123 13.53 -4.38 22.14
CA GLY A 123 12.20 -4.70 21.58
C GLY A 123 11.90 -4.28 20.13
N ALA A 124 12.59 -3.27 19.58
CA ALA A 124 12.42 -2.82 18.19
C ALA A 124 12.97 -3.81 17.15
N GLY A 125 14.10 -4.48 17.41
CA GLY A 125 14.75 -5.38 16.45
C GLY A 125 13.99 -6.71 16.25
N ARG A 126 13.10 -7.07 17.18
CA ARG A 126 12.33 -8.33 17.11
C ARG A 126 11.13 -8.24 16.16
N PHE A 127 10.62 -7.03 15.86
CA PHE A 127 9.50 -6.83 14.95
C PHE A 127 9.91 -6.83 13.48
N THR A 128 11.12 -6.35 13.18
CA THR A 128 11.62 -6.24 11.81
C THR A 128 12.07 -7.58 11.21
N TRP A 129 12.43 -8.56 12.04
CA TRP A 129 12.98 -9.85 11.60
C TRP A 129 12.09 -11.06 11.96
N ARG A 130 10.77 -10.91 12.07
CA ARG A 130 9.89 -12.08 12.27
C ARG A 130 9.86 -12.94 11.00
N GLN A 131 10.04 -14.26 11.15
CA GLN A 131 9.74 -15.19 10.06
C GLN A 131 8.23 -15.20 9.83
N ILE A 132 7.83 -15.20 8.56
CA ILE A 132 6.47 -15.56 8.16
C ILE A 132 6.27 -17.02 8.64
N PRO A 133 5.22 -17.32 9.42
CA PRO A 133 4.90 -18.69 9.82
C PRO A 133 4.77 -19.58 8.59
N GLU A 134 5.29 -20.80 8.63
CA GLU A 134 4.95 -21.82 7.64
C GLU A 134 3.45 -22.12 7.79
N SER A 135 2.71 -22.07 6.68
CA SER A 135 1.33 -22.55 6.63
C SER A 135 1.35 -24.08 6.63
N ASP A 136 0.60 -24.70 7.55
CA ASP A 136 0.32 -26.14 7.54
C ASP A 136 -0.37 -26.59 6.24
#